data_AF-A0A8I1RTD3-F1
#
_entry.id   AF-A0A8I1RTD3-F1
#
_cell.length_a   1.000
_cell.length_b   1.000
_cell.length_c   1.000
_cell.angle_alpha   90.00
_cell.angle_beta   90.00
_cell.angle_gamma   90.00
#
_symmetry.space_group_name_H-M   'P 1'
#
loop_
_entity.id
_entity.type
_entity.pdbx_description
1 polymer ?
#
loop_
_entity_poly.entity_id
_entity_poly.type
_entity_poly.pdbx_seq_one_letter_code
_entity_poly.pdbx_strand_id
1 'polypeptide(L)'
;MHTFRLLRDAEAHGSTRGTLRGFNDALIASTLEDGFNAPKIAGRTRIPAGTYRLGFHGSPRFDKSYKPRIERAGERYRGMIHIMAVPGFEWILIHCGNTTADTAGCVLLGDQIAMADGRFMIPGGHTWPAFLRAYPILAEAIVKHGAELVIEDPHEGELS
;
A
#
# COMPACT_ATOMS: atom_id res chain seq x y z
N MET A 1 -12.08 11.00 11.93
CA MET A 1 -11.20 10.45 10.87
C MET A 1 -10.20 9.53 11.54
N HIS A 2 -10.06 8.31 11.05
CA HIS A 2 -9.08 7.34 11.53
C HIS A 2 -7.75 7.54 10.78
N THR A 3 -6.62 7.48 11.48
CA THR A 3 -5.30 7.70 10.90
C THR A 3 -4.53 6.39 10.85
N PHE A 4 -4.16 5.96 9.65
CA PHE A 4 -3.20 4.88 9.41
C PHE A 4 -1.83 5.47 9.09
N ARG A 5 -0.76 4.71 9.33
CA ARG A 5 0.61 5.11 8.98
C ARG A 5 1.26 4.10 8.04
N LEU A 6 1.92 4.58 7.00
CA LEU A 6 2.88 3.82 6.22
C LEU A 6 4.27 4.36 6.55
N LEU A 7 5.06 3.56 7.26
CA LEU A 7 6.43 3.91 7.64
C LEU A 7 7.40 3.21 6.69
N ARG A 8 8.14 3.97 5.88
CA ARG A 8 9.16 3.43 4.96
C ARG A 8 10.46 3.23 5.72
N ASP A 9 11.00 2.02 5.72
CA ASP A 9 12.19 1.71 6.53
C ASP A 9 13.45 1.48 5.70
N ALA A 10 13.32 1.09 4.43
CA ALA A 10 14.47 0.82 3.59
C ALA A 10 14.16 0.96 2.09
N GLU A 11 15.18 1.32 1.32
CA GLU A 11 15.15 1.28 -0.14
C GLU A 11 16.29 0.39 -0.65
N ALA A 12 16.02 -0.40 -1.69
CA ALA A 12 17.01 -1.24 -2.35
C ALA A 12 16.72 -1.31 -3.86
N HIS A 13 17.66 -0.87 -4.69
CA HIS A 13 17.65 -1.00 -6.15
C HIS A 13 16.31 -0.66 -6.83
N GLY A 14 15.69 0.45 -6.42
CA GLY A 14 14.42 0.93 -6.99
C GLY A 14 13.18 0.25 -6.42
N SER A 15 13.26 -0.31 -5.21
CA SER A 15 12.14 -0.86 -4.44
C SER A 15 12.19 -0.34 -3.01
N THR A 16 11.04 0.00 -2.46
CA THR A 16 10.93 0.51 -1.08
C THR A 16 10.15 -0.48 -0.22
N ARG A 17 10.67 -0.80 0.96
CA ARG A 17 9.95 -1.54 1.98
C ARG A 17 9.43 -0.60 3.06
N GLY A 18 8.27 -0.91 3.59
CA GLY A 18 7.76 -0.29 4.81
C GLY A 18 6.78 -1.17 5.57
N THR A 19 6.05 -0.54 6.49
CA THR A 19 4.98 -1.17 7.27
C THR A 19 3.72 -0.30 7.28
N LEU A 20 2.56 -0.93 7.08
CA LEU A 20 1.25 -0.34 7.29
C LEU A 20 0.80 -0.59 8.73
N ARG A 21 0.45 0.48 9.44
CA ARG A 21 0.11 0.47 10.86
C ARG A 21 -1.21 1.17 11.15
N GLY A 22 -1.94 0.64 12.13
CA GLY A 22 -3.22 1.16 12.58
C GLY A 22 -3.14 1.86 13.95
N PHE A 23 -4.25 1.81 14.68
CA PHE A 23 -4.37 2.35 16.04
C PHE A 23 -3.29 1.79 16.98
N ASN A 24 -2.76 2.64 17.87
CA ASN A 24 -1.65 2.33 18.77
C ASN A 24 -0.41 1.72 18.07
N ASP A 25 -0.17 2.11 16.83
CA ASP A 25 0.97 1.66 16.03
C ASP A 25 0.98 0.14 15.74
N ALA A 26 -0.17 -0.51 15.89
CA ALA A 26 -0.32 -1.94 15.63
C ALA A 26 -0.01 -2.27 14.17
N LEU A 27 0.89 -3.23 13.94
CA LEU A 27 1.26 -3.69 12.61
C LEU A 27 0.06 -4.38 11.92
N ILE A 28 -0.28 -3.91 10.73
CA ILE A 28 -1.31 -4.51 9.88
C ILE A 28 -0.66 -5.42 8.82
N ALA A 29 0.33 -4.89 8.10
CA ALA A 29 1.03 -5.57 7.01
C ALA A 29 2.41 -4.95 6.74
N SER A 30 3.29 -5.72 6.11
CA SER A 30 4.45 -5.16 5.42
C SER A 30 4.01 -4.55 4.08
N THR A 31 4.74 -3.54 3.61
CA THR A 31 4.48 -2.88 2.34
C THR A 31 5.66 -2.99 1.38
N LEU A 32 5.36 -3.05 0.09
CA LEU A 32 6.32 -2.94 -1.01
C LEU A 32 5.84 -1.86 -1.99
N GLU A 33 6.71 -0.93 -2.32
CA GLU A 33 6.47 0.15 -3.27
C GLU A 33 7.63 0.22 -4.28
N ASP A 34 7.45 1.02 -5.32
CA ASP A 34 8.56 1.47 -6.17
C ASP A 34 9.65 2.22 -5.37
N GLY A 35 10.81 2.49 -5.98
CA GLY A 35 11.84 3.36 -5.40
C GLY A 35 11.50 4.84 -5.49
N PHE A 36 12.23 5.68 -4.75
CA PHE A 36 12.16 7.13 -4.91
C PHE A 36 12.86 7.59 -6.20
N ASN A 37 12.21 8.50 -6.95
CA ASN A 37 12.82 9.16 -8.11
C ASN A 37 12.34 10.61 -8.21
N ALA A 38 13.29 11.53 -8.29
CA ALA A 38 13.05 12.95 -8.57
C ALA A 38 13.99 13.39 -9.71
N PRO A 39 13.48 13.61 -10.95
CA PRO A 39 12.08 13.66 -11.34
C PRO A 39 11.38 12.28 -11.36
N LYS A 40 10.05 12.30 -11.30
CA LYS A 40 9.21 11.09 -11.39
C LYS A 40 9.47 10.33 -12.69
N ILE A 41 9.67 9.00 -12.57
CA ILE A 41 9.71 8.05 -13.68
C ILE A 41 8.44 7.20 -13.66
N ALA A 42 7.67 7.23 -14.77
CA ALA A 42 6.43 6.47 -14.88
C ALA A 42 6.64 4.97 -14.63
N GLY A 43 5.83 4.39 -13.73
CA GLY A 43 5.89 2.97 -13.38
C GLY A 43 7.12 2.53 -12.57
N ARG A 44 7.88 3.49 -12.01
CA ARG A 44 9.08 3.19 -11.21
C ARG A 44 9.27 4.13 -10.02
N THR A 45 8.25 4.93 -9.68
CA THR A 45 8.35 5.96 -8.65
C THR A 45 7.27 5.78 -7.61
N ARG A 46 7.66 5.66 -6.33
CA ARG A 46 6.72 5.68 -5.21
C ARG A 46 6.07 7.05 -5.05
N ILE A 47 4.91 7.09 -4.42
CA ILE A 47 4.22 8.36 -4.15
C ILE A 47 4.97 9.18 -3.09
N PRO A 48 4.86 10.52 -3.08
CA PRO A 48 5.55 11.35 -2.09
C PRO A 48 5.08 11.03 -0.66
N ALA A 49 5.97 11.21 0.33
CA ALA A 49 5.55 11.28 1.73
C ALA A 49 4.51 12.40 1.94
N GLY A 50 3.65 12.24 2.94
CA GLY A 50 2.57 13.17 3.21
C GLY A 50 1.30 12.50 3.74
N THR A 51 0.24 13.29 3.88
CA THR A 51 -1.05 12.83 4.41
C THR A 51 -2.09 12.81 3.30
N TYR A 52 -2.70 11.64 3.10
CA TYR A 52 -3.67 11.41 2.04
C TYR A 52 -4.96 10.85 2.60
N ARG A 53 -6.10 11.34 2.10
CA ARG A 53 -7.40 10.71 2.42
C ARG A 53 -7.50 9.34 1.75
N LEU A 54 -8.14 8.42 2.45
CA LEU A 54 -8.51 7.11 1.91
C LEU A 54 -9.97 7.10 1.50
N GLY A 55 -10.24 6.46 0.36
CA GLY A 55 -11.59 6.23 -0.15
C GLY A 55 -11.70 4.92 -0.91
N PHE A 56 -12.79 4.77 -1.65
CA PHE A 56 -12.99 3.63 -2.55
C PHE A 56 -12.87 4.06 -4.00
N HIS A 57 -12.34 3.17 -4.84
CA HIS A 57 -12.34 3.31 -6.29
C HIS A 57 -12.79 2.00 -6.93
N GLY A 58 -13.72 2.09 -7.89
CA GLY A 58 -14.11 0.95 -8.73
C GLY A 58 -13.08 0.78 -9.83
N SER A 59 -12.35 -0.33 -9.82
CA SER A 59 -11.28 -0.61 -10.77
C SER A 59 -11.64 -1.78 -11.68
N PRO A 60 -11.88 -1.55 -12.99
CA PRO A 60 -12.15 -2.65 -13.92
C PRO A 60 -11.05 -3.72 -13.94
N ARG A 61 -9.80 -3.32 -13.62
CA ARG A 61 -8.64 -4.22 -13.49
C ARG A 61 -8.75 -5.16 -12.29
N PHE A 62 -9.18 -4.65 -11.14
CA PHE A 62 -9.12 -5.39 -9.87
C PHE A 62 -10.46 -5.95 -9.43
N ASP A 63 -11.57 -5.26 -9.65
CA ASP A 63 -12.88 -5.61 -9.10
C ASP A 63 -13.30 -7.04 -9.44
N LYS A 64 -13.06 -7.49 -10.67
CA LYS A 64 -13.41 -8.84 -11.14
C LYS A 64 -12.71 -9.95 -10.34
N SER A 65 -11.48 -9.73 -9.87
CA SER A 65 -10.70 -10.73 -9.15
C SER A 65 -10.75 -10.55 -7.62
N TYR A 66 -10.90 -9.32 -7.13
CA TYR A 66 -10.90 -9.00 -5.70
C TYR A 66 -12.26 -9.23 -5.06
N LYS A 67 -13.34 -8.77 -5.71
CA LYS A 67 -14.70 -8.88 -5.16
C LYS A 67 -15.04 -10.31 -4.72
N PRO A 68 -14.89 -11.35 -5.57
CA PRO A 68 -15.27 -12.71 -5.16
C PRO A 68 -14.38 -13.29 -4.05
N ARG A 69 -13.12 -12.85 -3.95
CA ARG A 69 -12.18 -13.33 -2.93
C ARG A 69 -12.49 -12.72 -1.56
N ILE A 70 -12.77 -11.42 -1.53
CA ILE A 70 -13.14 -10.69 -0.31
C ILE A 70 -14.51 -11.20 0.19
N GLU A 71 -15.48 -11.36 -0.70
CA GLU A 71 -16.81 -11.89 -0.34
C GLU A 71 -16.75 -13.34 0.17
N ARG A 72 -15.90 -14.19 -0.42
CA ARG A 72 -15.67 -15.55 0.09
C ARG A 72 -15.00 -15.58 1.47
N ALA A 73 -14.20 -14.56 1.79
CA ALA A 73 -13.60 -14.40 3.11
C ALA A 73 -14.59 -13.87 4.17
N GLY A 74 -15.87 -13.69 3.81
CA GLY A 74 -16.92 -13.20 4.72
C GLY A 74 -17.05 -11.69 4.77
N GLU A 75 -16.30 -10.96 3.94
CA GLU A 75 -16.27 -9.49 3.95
C GLU A 75 -17.04 -8.88 2.79
N ARG A 76 -17.70 -7.74 3.03
CA ARG A 76 -18.42 -7.03 1.96
C ARG A 76 -17.44 -6.22 1.12
N TYR A 77 -17.36 -6.53 -0.18
CA TYR A 77 -16.59 -5.70 -1.11
C TYR A 77 -17.24 -4.32 -1.30
N ARG A 78 -16.43 -3.27 -1.19
CA ARG A 78 -16.83 -1.85 -1.31
C ARG A 78 -16.09 -1.09 -2.42
N GLY A 79 -15.25 -1.78 -3.19
CA GLY A 79 -14.27 -1.18 -4.11
C GLY A 79 -12.84 -1.32 -3.58
N MET A 80 -11.86 -0.99 -4.41
CA MET A 80 -10.45 -0.97 -4.01
C MET A 80 -10.17 0.22 -3.08
N ILE A 81 -9.27 0.03 -2.11
CA ILE A 81 -8.82 1.13 -1.24
C ILE A 81 -7.96 2.07 -2.08
N HIS A 82 -8.34 3.34 -2.13
CA HIS A 82 -7.74 4.38 -2.96
C HIS A 82 -7.11 5.47 -2.08
N ILE A 83 -5.83 5.76 -2.32
CA ILE A 83 -5.08 6.87 -1.75
C ILE A 83 -5.35 8.09 -2.63
N MET A 84 -6.11 9.05 -2.12
CA MET A 84 -6.70 10.12 -2.92
C MET A 84 -5.78 11.34 -3.07
N ALA A 85 -5.94 12.06 -4.19
CA ALA A 85 -5.31 13.36 -4.44
C ALA A 85 -3.77 13.35 -4.35
N VAL A 86 -3.14 12.27 -4.82
CA VAL A 86 -1.68 12.15 -4.85
C VAL A 86 -1.10 13.02 -5.98
N PRO A 87 -0.22 14.01 -5.70
CA PRO A 87 0.30 14.91 -6.72
C PRO A 87 1.07 14.18 -7.83
N GLY A 88 0.61 14.35 -9.07
CA GLY A 88 1.25 13.74 -10.23
C GLY A 88 0.99 12.24 -10.40
N PHE A 89 0.06 11.65 -9.65
CA PHE A 89 -0.37 10.25 -9.80
C PHE A 89 -1.89 10.15 -9.90
N GLU A 90 -2.36 9.06 -10.50
CA GLU A 90 -3.79 8.75 -10.60
C GLU A 90 -4.02 7.32 -10.13
N TRP A 91 -5.15 7.09 -9.46
CA TRP A 91 -5.63 5.76 -9.08
C TRP A 91 -4.60 4.94 -8.30
N ILE A 92 -4.05 5.54 -7.25
CA ILE A 92 -3.12 4.88 -6.35
C ILE A 92 -3.88 3.98 -5.38
N LEU A 93 -3.75 2.68 -5.56
CA LEU A 93 -4.49 1.68 -4.80
C LEU A 93 -3.59 0.94 -3.80
N ILE A 94 -4.20 0.41 -2.75
CA ILE A 94 -3.58 -0.61 -1.90
C ILE A 94 -4.03 -1.96 -2.41
N HIS A 95 -3.10 -2.83 -2.83
CA HIS A 95 -3.47 -4.11 -3.46
C HIS A 95 -2.42 -5.21 -3.28
N CYS A 96 -2.74 -6.42 -3.75
CA CYS A 96 -1.81 -7.55 -3.78
C CYS A 96 -0.83 -7.43 -4.95
N GLY A 97 0.41 -7.86 -4.74
CA GLY A 97 1.48 -7.95 -5.74
C GLY A 97 2.74 -8.53 -5.10
N ASN A 98 3.70 -8.95 -5.92
CA ASN A 98 4.90 -9.63 -5.46
C ASN A 98 6.16 -8.80 -5.68
N THR A 99 6.20 -7.99 -6.73
CA THR A 99 7.39 -7.22 -7.13
C THR A 99 7.03 -5.80 -7.50
N THR A 100 8.04 -4.93 -7.66
CA THR A 100 7.81 -3.56 -8.15
C THR A 100 7.19 -3.53 -9.55
N ALA A 101 7.30 -4.61 -10.35
CA ALA A 101 6.62 -4.70 -11.65
C ALA A 101 5.09 -4.83 -11.54
N ASP A 102 4.58 -5.20 -10.35
CA ASP A 102 3.15 -5.28 -10.09
C ASP A 102 2.53 -3.93 -9.70
N THR A 103 3.36 -2.89 -9.54
CA THR A 103 2.93 -1.54 -9.13
C THR A 103 3.41 -0.47 -10.12
N ALA A 104 2.78 0.69 -10.03
CA ALA A 104 3.16 1.92 -10.73
C ALA A 104 2.91 3.13 -9.82
N GLY A 105 3.43 3.05 -8.59
CA GLY A 105 3.16 3.96 -7.48
C GLY A 105 2.09 3.49 -6.47
N CYS A 106 1.41 2.37 -6.72
CA CYS A 106 0.52 1.72 -5.76
C CYS A 106 1.30 1.10 -4.57
N VAL A 107 0.61 0.84 -3.48
CA VAL A 107 1.16 0.17 -2.29
C VAL A 107 0.79 -1.31 -2.32
N LEU A 108 1.79 -2.18 -2.37
CA LEU A 108 1.60 -3.63 -2.30
C LEU A 108 1.63 -4.10 -0.85
N LEU A 109 0.74 -5.02 -0.48
CA LEU A 109 0.71 -5.60 0.87
C LEU A 109 1.22 -7.04 0.90
N GLY A 110 1.97 -7.37 1.96
CA GLY A 110 2.44 -8.72 2.25
C GLY A 110 2.69 -8.98 3.73
N ASP A 111 2.70 -10.24 4.12
CA ASP A 111 3.07 -10.65 5.48
C ASP A 111 4.57 -10.58 5.72
N GLN A 112 5.36 -10.72 4.65
CA GLN A 112 6.81 -10.80 4.69
C GLN A 112 7.40 -10.11 3.46
N ILE A 113 8.62 -9.60 3.64
CA ILE A 113 9.46 -9.06 2.57
C ILE A 113 10.75 -9.86 2.54
N ALA A 114 11.11 -10.33 1.35
CA ALA A 114 12.39 -10.96 1.05
C ALA A 114 13.20 -10.06 0.11
N MET A 115 14.45 -10.44 -0.11
CA MET A 115 15.33 -9.79 -1.08
C MET A 115 15.66 -10.80 -2.19
N ALA A 116 15.49 -10.39 -3.44
CA ALA A 116 15.87 -11.14 -4.63
C ALA A 116 16.49 -10.17 -5.64
N ASP A 117 17.65 -10.53 -6.20
CA ASP A 117 18.40 -9.71 -7.17
C ASP A 117 18.62 -8.26 -6.70
N GLY A 118 18.92 -8.10 -5.41
CA GLY A 118 19.14 -6.79 -4.78
C GLY A 118 17.88 -5.93 -4.58
N ARG A 119 16.68 -6.45 -4.89
CA ARG A 119 15.41 -5.76 -4.72
C ARG A 119 14.55 -6.42 -3.66
N PHE A 120 13.70 -5.64 -3.02
CA PHE A 120 12.64 -6.15 -2.17
C PHE A 120 11.52 -6.79 -2.99
N MET A 121 10.99 -7.89 -2.47
CA MET A 121 9.82 -8.58 -3.02
C MET A 121 8.97 -9.19 -1.91
N ILE A 122 7.68 -9.41 -2.18
CA ILE A 122 6.78 -10.18 -1.31
C ILE A 122 6.77 -11.62 -1.82
N PRO A 123 7.18 -12.62 -1.02
CA PRO A 123 7.15 -14.01 -1.45
C PRO A 123 5.73 -14.51 -1.78
N GLY A 124 5.65 -15.50 -2.67
CA GLY A 124 4.40 -16.13 -3.05
C GLY A 124 3.63 -16.65 -1.84
N GLY A 125 2.31 -16.42 -1.79
CA GLY A 125 1.47 -16.83 -0.67
C GLY A 125 1.34 -15.80 0.46
N HIS A 126 2.17 -14.75 0.50
CA HIS A 126 2.13 -13.76 1.59
C HIS A 126 1.27 -12.52 1.30
N THR A 127 0.91 -12.28 0.03
CA THR A 127 0.19 -11.05 -0.35
C THR A 127 -1.30 -11.09 -0.03
N TRP A 128 -1.99 -12.17 -0.41
CA TRP A 128 -3.44 -12.29 -0.18
C TRP A 128 -3.83 -12.38 1.29
N PRO A 129 -3.14 -13.16 2.14
CA PRO A 129 -3.42 -13.17 3.58
C PRO A 129 -3.27 -11.77 4.21
N ALA A 130 -2.21 -11.04 3.88
CA ALA A 130 -2.00 -9.66 4.34
C ALA A 130 -3.16 -8.75 3.93
N PHE A 131 -3.50 -8.79 2.63
CA PHE A 131 -4.55 -7.96 2.07
C PHE A 131 -5.93 -8.27 2.69
N LEU A 132 -6.29 -9.55 2.85
CA LEU A 132 -7.57 -9.94 3.43
C LEU A 132 -7.69 -9.56 4.92
N ARG A 133 -6.58 -9.47 5.65
CA ARG A 133 -6.59 -8.91 7.02
C ARG A 133 -6.70 -7.39 7.01
N ALA A 134 -6.00 -6.70 6.11
CA ALA A 134 -5.98 -5.25 6.05
C ALA A 134 -7.28 -4.63 5.50
N TYR A 135 -7.88 -5.24 4.48
CA TYR A 135 -9.04 -4.70 3.78
C TYR A 135 -10.23 -4.36 4.70
N PRO A 136 -10.74 -5.25 5.57
CA PRO A 136 -11.88 -4.93 6.43
C PRO A 136 -11.57 -3.79 7.39
N ILE A 137 -10.35 -3.74 7.96
CA ILE A 137 -9.90 -2.68 8.88
C ILE A 137 -9.96 -1.31 8.18
N LEU A 138 -9.36 -1.22 6.98
CA LEU A 138 -9.33 0.01 6.19
C LEU A 138 -10.74 0.40 5.72
N ALA A 139 -11.50 -0.56 5.19
CA ALA A 139 -12.82 -0.32 4.63
C ALA A 139 -13.83 0.12 5.70
N GLU A 140 -13.78 -0.47 6.90
CA GLU A 140 -14.63 -0.07 8.02
C GLU A 140 -14.30 1.35 8.48
N ALA A 141 -13.02 1.68 8.63
CA ALA A 141 -12.57 3.01 9.02
C ALA A 141 -13.03 4.10 8.03
N ILE A 142 -12.89 3.84 6.73
CA ILE A 142 -13.37 4.74 5.66
C ILE A 142 -14.87 4.99 5.80
N VAL A 143 -15.68 3.94 6.00
CA VAL A 143 -17.15 4.04 6.05
C VAL A 143 -17.65 4.74 7.32
N LYS A 144 -17.08 4.43 8.50
CA LYS A 144 -17.62 4.91 9.78
C LYS A 144 -17.21 6.34 10.11
N HIS A 145 -15.96 6.70 9.83
CA HIS A 145 -15.36 7.94 10.36
C HIS A 145 -14.57 8.75 9.34
N GLY A 146 -14.46 8.24 8.10
CA GLY A 146 -13.41 8.62 7.17
C GLY A 146 -12.04 8.14 7.64
N ALA A 147 -11.11 7.95 6.70
CA ALA A 147 -9.75 7.55 7.01
C ALA A 147 -8.72 8.35 6.22
N GLU A 148 -7.52 8.43 6.77
CA GLU A 148 -6.33 8.97 6.12
C GLU A 148 -5.14 8.03 6.30
N LEU A 149 -4.17 8.16 5.40
CA LEU A 149 -2.87 7.51 5.44
C LEU A 149 -1.80 8.58 5.54
N VAL A 150 -1.00 8.53 6.61
CA VAL A 150 0.21 9.33 6.76
C VAL A 150 1.38 8.47 6.30
N ILE A 151 2.12 8.94 5.30
CA ILE A 151 3.30 8.28 4.76
C ILE A 151 4.53 9.02 5.26
N GLU A 152 5.43 8.30 5.93
CA GLU A 152 6.61 8.86 6.58
C GLU A 152 7.88 8.18 6.06
N ASP A 153 8.92 8.98 5.83
CA ASP A 153 10.27 8.57 5.48
C ASP A 153 11.20 8.82 6.71
N PRO A 154 11.18 7.96 7.75
CA PRO A 154 11.89 8.17 9.02
C PRO A 154 13.41 8.33 8.91
N HIS A 155 14.04 7.97 7.79
CA HIS A 155 15.50 8.01 7.62
C HIS A 155 16.03 9.18 6.76
N GLU A 156 15.20 10.14 6.35
CA GLU A 156 15.70 11.32 5.62
C GLU A 156 16.39 12.38 6.52
N GLY A 157 16.52 12.10 7.83
CA GLY A 157 17.17 12.98 8.80
C GLY A 157 18.61 12.63 9.22
N GLU A 158 19.20 11.53 8.74
CA GLU A 158 20.55 11.07 9.16
C GLU A 158 21.62 11.11 8.06
N LEU A 159 21.34 11.78 6.94
CA LEU A 159 22.34 12.10 5.92
C LEU A 159 22.73 13.58 6.04
N SER A 160 23.48 13.90 7.09
CA SER A 160 24.24 15.16 7.23
C SER A 160 25.73 14.88 7.31
#